data_AF-A0A967TWF0-F1
#
_entry.id   AF-A0A967TWF0-F1
#
_cell.length_a   1.000
_cell.length_b   1.000
_cell.length_c   1.000
_cell.angle_alpha   90.00
_cell.angle_beta   90.00
_cell.angle_gamma   90.00
#
_symmetry.space_group_name_H-M   'P 1'
#
loop_
_entity.id
_entity.type
_entity.pdbx_description
1 polymer ?
#
loop_
_entity_poly.entity_id
_entity_poly.type
_entity_poly.pdbx_seq_one_letter_code
_entity_poly.pdbx_strand_id
1 'polypeptide(L)'
;MTKGAHAKAARLGEKLASGIESGARRRGLPWSAHRLYNRSGYHFAEELPRTNVEARAAADPELRDLTRVYMANRGVREAIYSASPRFARW
;
A
#
# COMPACT_ATOMS: atom_id res chain seq x y z
N MET A 1 9.34 -20.67 -8.52
CA MET A 1 9.82 -20.20 -7.20
C MET A 1 9.64 -21.30 -6.16
N THR A 2 10.44 -21.32 -5.09
CA THR A 2 10.37 -22.36 -4.05
C THR A 2 9.33 -22.01 -2.97
N LYS A 3 8.80 -23.04 -2.28
CA LYS A 3 7.88 -22.85 -1.13
C LYS A 3 8.48 -21.92 -0.05
N GLY A 4 9.78 -22.03 0.21
CA GLY A 4 10.48 -21.16 1.16
C GLY A 4 10.53 -19.68 0.72
N ALA A 5 10.74 -19.42 -0.58
CA ALA A 5 10.73 -18.05 -1.11
C ALA A 5 9.34 -17.41 -0.99
N HIS A 6 8.31 -18.20 -1.27
CA HIS A 6 6.90 -17.83 -1.09
C HIS A 6 6.61 -17.44 0.37
N ALA A 7 6.91 -18.33 1.33
CA ALA A 7 6.72 -18.04 2.76
C ALA A 7 7.47 -16.78 3.23
N LYS A 8 8.72 -16.58 2.76
CA LYS A 8 9.50 -15.38 3.06
C LYS A 8 8.82 -14.12 2.54
N ALA A 9 8.31 -14.14 1.30
CA ALA A 9 7.64 -12.99 0.69
C ALA A 9 6.35 -12.64 1.43
N ALA A 10 5.55 -13.64 1.83
CA ALA A 10 4.35 -13.43 2.65
C ALA A 10 4.67 -12.74 3.98
N ARG A 11 5.71 -13.19 4.69
CA ARG A 11 6.16 -12.60 5.95
C ARG A 11 6.60 -11.15 5.79
N LEU A 12 7.27 -10.82 4.67
CA LEU A 12 7.68 -9.45 4.38
C LEU A 12 6.47 -8.55 4.05
N GLY A 13 5.49 -9.07 3.31
CA GLY A 13 4.23 -8.36 3.07
C GLY A 13 3.49 -8.04 4.37
N GLU A 14 3.36 -9.03 5.26
CA GLU A 14 2.75 -8.86 6.58
C GLU A 14 3.50 -7.81 7.43
N LYS A 15 4.84 -7.89 7.47
CA LYS A 15 5.67 -6.92 8.18
C LYS A 15 5.46 -5.49 7.66
N LEU A 16 5.36 -5.32 6.34
CA LEU A 16 5.16 -4.01 5.73
C LEU A 16 3.77 -3.43 6.08
N ALA A 17 2.70 -4.22 5.92
CA ALA A 17 1.34 -3.80 6.23
C ALA A 17 1.19 -3.39 7.70
N SER A 18 1.70 -4.22 8.62
CA SER A 18 1.67 -3.93 10.06
C SER A 18 2.51 -2.70 10.41
N GLY A 19 3.61 -2.45 9.70
CA GLY A 19 4.41 -1.24 9.83
C GLY A 19 3.65 0.02 9.40
N ILE A 20 2.90 -0.04 8.30
CA ILE A 20 2.05 1.05 7.79
C ILE A 20 0.98 1.41 8.82
N GLU A 21 0.18 0.43 9.24
CA GLU A 21 -0.93 0.64 10.20
C GLU A 21 -0.41 1.13 11.55
N SER A 22 0.69 0.57 12.04
CA SER A 22 1.33 1.05 13.27
C SER A 22 1.81 2.50 13.13
N GLY A 23 2.35 2.85 11.96
CA GLY A 23 2.79 4.21 11.65
C GLY A 23 1.64 5.21 11.60
N ALA A 24 0.50 4.80 11.02
CA ALA A 24 -0.73 5.57 10.94
C ALA A 24 -1.34 5.80 12.33
N ARG A 25 -1.50 4.72 13.12
CA ARG A 25 -2.02 4.79 14.49
C ARG A 25 -1.24 5.74 15.39
N ARG A 26 0.10 5.69 15.34
CA ARG A 26 0.97 6.59 16.12
C ARG A 26 0.78 8.07 15.76
N ARG A 27 0.18 8.38 14.61
CA ARG A 27 -0.02 9.74 14.09
C ARG A 27 -1.49 10.15 14.05
N GLY A 28 -2.39 9.31 14.56
CA GLY A 28 -3.84 9.55 14.50
C GLY A 28 -4.41 9.59 13.07
N LEU A 29 -3.73 8.96 12.11
CA LEU A 29 -4.19 8.92 10.73
C LEU A 29 -5.16 7.73 10.55
N PRO A 30 -6.35 7.95 9.96
CA PRO A 30 -7.32 6.89 9.70
C PRO A 30 -6.90 6.11 8.45
N TRP A 31 -5.71 5.50 8.46
CA TRP A 31 -5.16 4.76 7.33
C TRP A 31 -5.02 3.29 7.67
N SER A 32 -5.40 2.45 6.72
CA SER A 32 -5.24 0.99 6.76
C SER A 32 -4.24 0.51 5.70
N ALA A 33 -3.91 -0.78 5.72
CA ALA A 33 -3.04 -1.39 4.73
C ALA A 33 -3.71 -2.58 4.05
N HIS A 34 -3.62 -2.65 2.72
CA HIS A 34 -3.94 -3.86 1.98
C HIS A 34 -2.96 -4.98 2.35
N ARG A 35 -3.47 -6.21 2.47
CA ARG A 35 -2.71 -7.41 2.87
C ARG A 35 -2.94 -8.54 1.88
N LEU A 36 -2.27 -8.49 0.73
CA LEU A 36 -2.41 -9.45 -0.37
C LEU A 36 -1.11 -10.25 -0.52
N TYR A 37 -0.86 -11.16 0.43
CA TYR A 37 0.31 -12.02 0.46
C TYR A 37 1.63 -11.23 0.50
N ASN A 38 2.36 -11.16 -0.61
CA ASN A 38 3.58 -10.37 -0.73
C ASN A 38 3.33 -8.91 -1.13
N ARG A 39 2.07 -8.55 -1.42
CA ARG A 39 1.66 -7.21 -1.81
C ARG A 39 0.96 -6.51 -0.65
N SER A 40 1.57 -5.43 -0.18
CA SER A 40 1.04 -4.61 0.90
C SER A 40 1.16 -3.14 0.58
N GLY A 41 0.11 -2.35 0.77
CA GLY A 41 0.11 -0.95 0.38
C GLY A 41 -0.89 -0.12 1.15
N TYR A 42 -0.71 1.20 1.09
CA TYR A 42 -1.55 2.15 1.79
C TYR A 42 -2.99 2.16 1.27
N HIS A 43 -3.93 2.33 2.19
CA HIS A 43 -5.30 2.75 1.95
C HIS A 43 -5.60 3.94 2.86
N PHE A 44 -5.99 5.08 2.28
CA PHE A 44 -6.12 6.34 3.03
C PHE A 44 -7.51 6.50 3.68
N ALA A 45 -8.07 5.39 4.15
CA ALA A 45 -9.25 5.32 5.00
C ALA A 45 -9.09 4.20 6.04
N GLU A 46 -9.86 4.26 7.11
CA GLU A 46 -9.76 3.35 8.26
C GLU A 46 -10.13 1.92 7.88
N GLU A 47 -11.19 1.76 7.09
CA GLU A 47 -11.69 0.47 6.63
C GLU A 47 -11.23 0.17 5.20
N LEU A 48 -10.88 -1.08 4.93
CA LEU A 48 -10.55 -1.51 3.58
C LEU A 48 -11.81 -1.54 2.70
N PRO A 49 -11.69 -1.11 1.42
CA PRO A 49 -12.82 -1.03 0.54
C PRO A 49 -13.24 -2.44 0.11
N ARG A 50 -14.56 -2.71 0.14
CA ARG A 50 -15.18 -3.93 -0.38
C ARG A 50 -15.54 -3.79 -1.85
N THR A 51 -15.68 -2.56 -2.32
CA THR A 51 -16.04 -2.25 -3.72
C THR A 51 -15.04 -1.30 -4.38
N ASN A 52 -15.04 -1.29 -5.72
CA ASN A 52 -14.24 -0.33 -6.49
C ASN A 52 -14.70 1.12 -6.30
N VAL A 53 -15.96 1.34 -5.95
CA VAL A 53 -16.51 2.68 -5.70
C VAL A 53 -15.93 3.22 -4.40
N GLU A 54 -15.98 2.44 -3.32
CA GLU A 54 -15.33 2.77 -2.04
C GLU A 54 -13.83 3.01 -2.21
N ALA A 55 -13.14 2.15 -2.98
CA ALA A 55 -11.72 2.29 -3.23
C ALA A 55 -11.36 3.59 -3.98
N ARG A 56 -12.23 4.07 -4.86
CA ARG A 56 -12.06 5.36 -5.56
C ARG A 56 -12.36 6.54 -4.66
N ALA A 57 -13.39 6.44 -3.81
CA ALA A 57 -13.76 7.50 -2.88
C ALA A 57 -12.66 7.79 -1.85
N ALA A 58 -11.95 6.75 -1.39
CA ALA A 58 -10.82 6.86 -0.47
C ALA A 58 -9.46 7.08 -1.16
N ALA A 59 -9.43 7.25 -2.48
CA ALA A 59 -8.18 7.49 -3.20
C ALA A 59 -7.76 8.97 -3.08
N ASP A 60 -6.50 9.19 -2.72
CA ASP A 60 -5.87 10.52 -2.74
C ASP A 60 -4.68 10.49 -3.72
N PRO A 61 -4.86 10.97 -4.97
CA PRO A 61 -3.80 10.97 -5.97
C PRO A 61 -2.59 11.83 -5.59
N GLU A 62 -2.82 12.99 -4.96
CA GLU A 62 -1.77 13.95 -4.64
C GLU A 62 -0.93 13.46 -3.47
N LEU A 63 -1.56 13.02 -2.38
CA LEU A 63 -0.85 12.44 -1.23
C LEU A 63 -0.03 11.22 -1.63
N ARG A 64 -0.57 10.39 -2.54
CA ARG A 64 0.15 9.25 -3.08
C ARG A 64 1.39 9.71 -3.87
N ASP A 65 1.24 10.67 -4.77
CA ASP A 65 2.35 11.13 -5.60
C ASP A 65 3.43 11.81 -4.76
N LEU A 66 3.03 12.59 -3.75
CA LEU A 66 3.91 13.13 -2.72
C LEU A 66 4.65 12.02 -1.97
N THR A 67 3.96 10.96 -1.54
CA THR A 67 4.56 9.82 -0.85
C THR A 67 5.63 9.15 -1.73
N ARG A 68 5.36 8.98 -3.04
CA ARG A 68 6.33 8.39 -3.98
C ARG A 68 7.60 9.23 -4.08
N VAL A 69 7.46 10.55 -4.25
CA VAL A 69 8.62 11.47 -4.31
C VAL A 69 9.38 11.49 -2.99
N TYR A 70 8.66 11.59 -1.86
CA TYR A 70 9.24 11.59 -0.52
C TYR A 70 10.08 10.33 -0.24
N MET A 71 9.59 9.16 -0.63
CA MET A 71 10.28 7.88 -0.46
C MET A 71 11.47 7.76 -1.43
N ALA A 72 11.30 8.19 -2.69
CA ALA A 72 12.36 8.15 -3.70
C ALA A 72 13.58 8.98 -3.27
N ASN A 73 13.35 10.15 -2.67
CA ASN A 73 14.40 11.00 -2.10
C ASN A 73 15.13 10.37 -0.90
N ARG A 74 14.67 9.21 -0.42
CA ARG A 74 15.29 8.41 0.65
C ARG A 74 15.75 7.03 0.18
N GLY A 75 15.84 6.82 -1.14
CA GLY A 75 16.27 5.55 -1.73
C GLY A 75 15.23 4.44 -1.68
N VAL A 76 13.96 4.74 -1.36
CA VAL A 76 12.86 3.77 -1.31
C VAL A 76 11.94 3.99 -2.52
N ARG A 77 11.72 2.94 -3.33
CA ARG A 77 10.81 2.98 -4.47
C ARG A 77 9.52 2.24 -4.16
N GLU A 78 8.40 2.95 -4.21
CA GLU A 78 7.05 2.38 -4.17
C GLU A 78 6.75 1.76 -5.55
N ALA A 79 6.43 0.46 -5.58
CA ALA A 79 6.27 -0.31 -6.83
C ALA A 79 4.83 -0.75 -7.11
N ILE A 80 3.92 -0.57 -6.16
CA ILE A 80 2.58 -1.16 -6.20
C ILE A 80 1.60 -0.31 -7.00
N TYR A 81 1.79 1.00 -7.03
CA TYR A 81 0.86 1.89 -7.71
C TYR A 81 0.88 1.74 -9.24
N SER A 82 2.06 1.69 -9.85
CA SER A 82 2.20 1.48 -11.31
C SER A 82 1.80 0.08 -11.76
N ALA A 83 1.60 -0.86 -10.83
CA ALA A 83 1.25 -2.25 -11.11
C ALA A 83 -0.27 -2.53 -11.08
N SER A 84 -1.12 -1.49 -10.98
CA SER A 84 -2.58 -1.66 -11.08
C SER A 84 -3.08 -1.28 -12.48
N PRO A 85 -3.91 -2.12 -13.14
CA PRO A 85 -4.52 -1.78 -14.45
C PRO A 85 -5.34 -0.49 -14.45
N ARG A 86 -5.71 0.03 -13.27
CA ARG A 86 -6.50 1.25 -13.08
C ARG A 86 -5.81 2.54 -13.52
N PHE A 87 -4.51 2.52 -13.84
CA PHE A 87 -3.72 3.72 -14.18
C PHE A 87 -3.08 3.67 -15.56
N ALA A 88 -3.38 2.66 -16.38
CA ALA A 88 -3.17 2.76 -17.81
C ALA A 88 -4.07 3.88 -18.33
N ARG A 89 -3.49 5.05 -18.58
CA ARG A 89 -4.12 6.07 -19.43
C ARG A 89 -4.14 5.46 -20.82
N TRP A 90 -5.32 5.03 -21.26
CA TRP A 90 -5.62 4.88 -22.68
C TRP A 90 -5.99 6.27 -23.22
#